data_AF-A0A7X8WRD8-F1
#
_entry.id   AF-A0A7X8WRD8-F1
#
_cell.length_a   1.000
_cell.length_b   1.000
_cell.length_c   1.000
_cell.angle_alpha   90.00
_cell.angle_beta   90.00
_cell.angle_gamma   90.00
#
_symmetry.space_group_name_H-M   'P 1'
#
loop_
_entity.id
_entity.type
_entity.pdbx_description
1 polymer ?
#
loop_
_entity_poly.entity_id
_entity_poly.type
_entity_poly.pdbx_seq_one_letter_code
_entity_poly.pdbx_strand_id
1 'polypeptide(L)'
;DSVGQRWVECQVVDSNAEHGDQNATSAWVVVLDTDDCGRLLYSTGVDQENAEQKAADLEPGTYEFKLGLASQLAAKGFVPGTNPSFEEYRPVQ
;
A
#
# COMPACT_ATOMS: atom_id res chain seq x y z
N ASP A 1 -0.18 -19.09 -6.57
CA ASP A 1 0.32 -18.81 -5.21
C ASP A 1 1.82 -18.65 -5.18
N SER A 2 2.30 -17.41 -5.06
CA SER A 2 3.68 -17.12 -4.70
C SER A 2 3.85 -17.42 -3.21
N VAL A 3 4.82 -18.26 -2.85
CA VAL A 3 5.04 -18.74 -1.48
C VAL A 3 5.13 -17.55 -0.51
N GLY A 4 4.17 -17.45 0.42
CA GLY A 4 4.20 -16.47 1.51
C GLY A 4 3.38 -15.18 1.30
N GLN A 5 2.69 -15.00 0.17
CA GLN A 5 1.71 -13.92 0.02
C GLN A 5 0.40 -14.25 0.74
N ARG A 6 -0.16 -13.29 1.49
CA ARG A 6 -1.46 -13.43 2.17
C ARG A 6 -2.30 -12.18 1.99
N TRP A 7 -3.61 -12.37 1.87
CA TRP A 7 -4.57 -11.29 1.98
C TRP A 7 -4.63 -10.84 3.45
N VAL A 8 -4.50 -9.54 3.66
CA VAL A 8 -4.55 -8.88 4.96
C VAL A 8 -5.59 -7.78 4.84
N GLU A 9 -6.62 -7.87 5.67
CA GLU A 9 -7.64 -6.82 5.79
C GLU A 9 -7.05 -5.63 6.56
N CYS A 10 -7.23 -4.44 6.01
CA CYS A 10 -6.83 -3.18 6.60
C CYS A 10 -7.91 -2.12 6.39
N GLN A 11 -8.08 -1.24 7.37
CA GLN A 11 -8.97 -0.09 7.29
C GLN A 11 -8.23 1.11 6.73
N VAL A 12 -8.47 1.43 5.47
CA VAL A 12 -7.96 2.65 4.82
C VAL A 12 -8.73 3.85 5.36
N VAL A 13 -8.00 4.87 5.81
CA VAL A 13 -8.57 6.12 6.31
C VAL A 13 -8.25 7.30 5.40
N ASP A 14 -7.12 7.25 4.69
CA ASP A 14 -6.73 8.28 3.73
C ASP A 14 -5.79 7.70 2.66
N SER A 15 -5.73 8.38 1.52
CA SER A 15 -4.98 7.95 0.34
C SER A 15 -4.37 9.15 -0.38
N ASN A 16 -3.06 9.15 -0.59
CA ASN A 16 -2.34 10.26 -1.21
C ASN A 16 -1.35 9.78 -2.27
N ALA A 17 -1.14 10.60 -3.29
CA ALA A 17 -0.04 10.42 -4.23
C ALA A 17 1.21 11.13 -3.71
N GLU A 18 2.31 10.40 -3.56
CA GLU A 18 3.60 10.97 -3.17
C GLU A 18 4.64 10.69 -4.26
N HIS A 19 5.52 11.66 -4.47
CA HIS A 19 6.71 11.43 -5.28
C HIS A 19 7.71 10.66 -4.42
N GLY A 20 8.18 9.51 -4.92
CA GLY A 20 9.18 8.72 -4.21
C GLY A 20 10.47 9.52 -4.01
N ASP A 21 11.17 9.29 -2.90
CA ASP A 21 12.47 9.91 -2.64
C ASP A 21 13.50 9.59 -3.74
N GLN A 22 14.62 10.32 -3.79
CA GLN A 22 15.71 10.12 -4.77
C GLN A 22 16.31 8.70 -4.84
N ASN A 23 15.99 7.82 -3.88
CA ASN A 23 16.40 6.41 -3.84
C ASN A 23 15.25 5.43 -4.09
N ALA A 24 14.04 5.90 -4.40
CA ALA A 24 12.90 5.05 -4.67
C ALA A 24 13.02 4.39 -6.05
N THR A 25 12.74 3.09 -6.11
CA THR A 25 12.69 2.31 -7.37
C THR A 25 11.61 2.80 -8.34
N SER A 26 10.65 3.59 -7.84
CA SER A 26 9.53 4.16 -8.60
C SER A 26 9.43 5.66 -8.30
N ALA A 27 9.23 6.49 -9.34
CA ALA A 27 9.15 7.95 -9.19
C ALA A 27 7.89 8.42 -8.47
N TRP A 28 6.79 7.67 -8.58
CA TRP A 28 5.51 7.97 -7.94
C TRP A 28 4.97 6.75 -7.21
N VAL A 29 4.35 7.00 -6.06
CA VAL A 29 3.73 5.98 -5.22
C VAL A 29 2.40 6.49 -4.69
N VAL A 30 1.43 5.60 -4.53
CA VAL A 30 0.22 5.85 -3.75
C VAL A 30 0.48 5.37 -2.33
N VAL A 31 0.26 6.27 -1.38
CA VAL A 31 0.43 6.07 0.05
C VAL A 31 -0.95 5.97 0.67
N LEU A 32 -1.24 4.84 1.31
CA LEU A 32 -2.46 4.66 2.06
C LEU A 32 -2.15 4.74 3.55
N ASP A 33 -2.81 5.66 4.23
CA ASP A 33 -2.82 5.67 5.68
C ASP A 33 -3.96 4.72 6.13
N THR A 34 -3.59 3.77 6.99
CA THR A 34 -4.53 2.82 7.58
C THR A 34 -4.52 2.91 9.09
N ASP A 35 -5.65 2.55 9.71
CA ASP A 35 -5.79 2.58 11.17
C ASP A 35 -5.07 1.40 11.85
N ASP A 36 -4.94 0.26 11.15
CA ASP A 36 -4.60 -1.05 11.73
C ASP A 36 -3.36 -1.73 11.11
N CYS A 37 -2.98 -1.35 9.89
CA CYS A 37 -1.84 -1.94 9.16
C CYS A 37 -0.67 -0.97 8.96
N GLY A 38 -0.74 0.24 9.51
CA GLY A 38 0.23 1.31 9.27
C GLY A 38 0.14 1.86 7.84
N ARG A 39 1.20 2.55 7.41
CA ARG A 39 1.22 3.21 6.10
C ARG A 39 1.58 2.22 4.99
N LEU A 40 0.64 1.93 4.09
CA LEU A 40 0.85 1.05 2.96
C LEU A 40 1.33 1.82 1.72
N LEU A 41 2.20 1.19 0.93
CA LEU A 41 2.72 1.74 -0.33
C LEU A 41 2.28 0.91 -1.53
N TYR A 42 1.84 1.60 -2.57
CA TYR A 42 1.49 1.02 -3.86
C TYR A 42 2.21 1.76 -4.98
N SER A 43 3.09 1.07 -5.70
CA SER A 43 3.87 1.67 -6.79
C SER A 43 3.64 0.97 -8.14
N THR A 44 2.96 -0.18 -8.15
CA THR A 44 2.78 -0.98 -9.35
C THR A 44 1.86 -0.29 -10.35
N GLY A 45 2.41 0.08 -11.50
CA GLY A 45 1.69 0.81 -12.54
C GLY A 45 1.29 2.23 -12.13
N VAL A 46 1.92 2.78 -11.09
CA VAL A 46 1.76 4.18 -10.68
C VAL A 46 2.81 5.03 -11.39
N ASP A 47 2.36 6.08 -12.06
CA ASP A 47 3.20 7.07 -12.74
C ASP A 47 2.72 8.49 -12.41
N GLN A 48 3.44 9.49 -12.90
CA GLN A 48 3.11 10.89 -12.65
C GLN A 48 1.71 11.29 -13.14
N GLU A 49 1.26 10.69 -14.24
CA GLU A 49 0.02 11.05 -14.91
C GLU A 49 -1.19 10.45 -14.20
N ASN A 50 -1.00 9.31 -13.51
CA ASN A 50 -2.08 8.55 -12.90
C ASN A 50 -2.06 8.47 -11.36
N ALA A 51 -0.99 8.92 -10.68
CA ALA A 51 -0.85 8.73 -9.25
C ALA A 51 -1.98 9.38 -8.44
N GLU A 52 -2.31 10.64 -8.74
CA GLU A 52 -3.39 11.36 -8.06
C GLU A 52 -4.75 10.68 -8.29
N GLN A 53 -5.02 10.24 -9.51
CA GLN A 53 -6.24 9.52 -9.84
C GLN A 53 -6.33 8.19 -9.09
N LYS A 54 -5.24 7.41 -9.06
CA LYS A 54 -5.19 6.12 -8.35
C LYS A 54 -5.32 6.28 -6.84
N ALA A 55 -4.78 7.36 -6.27
CA ALA A 55 -5.01 7.69 -4.88
C ALA A 55 -6.49 8.00 -4.64
N ALA A 56 -7.09 8.86 -5.47
CA ALA A 56 -8.51 9.22 -5.35
C ALA A 56 -9.48 8.03 -5.55
N ASP A 57 -9.12 7.04 -6.36
CA ASP A 57 -9.89 5.81 -6.55
C ASP A 57 -9.92 4.91 -5.28
N LEU A 58 -8.99 5.11 -4.35
CA LEU A 58 -8.87 4.38 -3.09
C LEU A 58 -9.53 5.18 -1.95
N GLU A 59 -10.86 5.28 -2.00
CA GLU A 59 -11.65 5.94 -0.97
C GLU A 59 -11.48 5.28 0.42
N PRO A 60 -11.70 6.03 1.52
CA PRO A 60 -11.67 5.45 2.86
C PRO A 60 -12.65 4.28 3.01
N GLY A 61 -12.16 3.14 3.48
CA GLY A 61 -12.93 1.90 3.51
C GLY A 61 -12.11 0.70 3.94
N THR A 62 -12.77 -0.45 4.07
CA THR A 62 -12.11 -1.72 4.41
C THR A 62 -11.66 -2.43 3.13
N TYR A 63 -10.37 -2.75 3.05
CA TYR A 63 -9.77 -3.41 1.89
C TYR A 63 -8.92 -4.59 2.34
N GLU A 64 -8.86 -5.63 1.50
CA GLU A 64 -7.88 -6.68 1.64
C GLU A 64 -6.73 -6.44 0.67
N PHE A 65 -5.51 -6.43 1.22
CA PHE A 65 -4.26 -6.25 0.48
C PHE A 65 -3.47 -7.54 0.46
N LYS A 66 -2.93 -7.91 -0.71
CA LYS A 66 -2.09 -9.09 -0.85
C LYS A 66 -0.64 -8.74 -0.52
N LEU A 67 -0.23 -9.05 0.71
CA LEU A 67 1.07 -8.71 1.27
C LEU A 67 2.04 -9.89 1.21
N GLY A 68 3.29 -9.65 0.80
CA GLY A 68 4.40 -10.59 0.98
C GLY A 68 4.83 -10.69 2.45
N LEU A 69 5.68 -11.68 2.79
CA LEU A 69 6.11 -11.91 4.18
C LEU A 69 6.75 -10.68 4.84
N ALA A 70 7.61 -9.95 4.11
CA ALA A 70 8.24 -8.73 4.62
C ALA A 70 7.20 -7.62 4.90
N SER A 71 6.27 -7.40 3.96
CA SER A 71 5.17 -6.46 4.13
C SER A 71 4.23 -6.86 5.27
N GLN A 72 3.96 -8.16 5.47
CA GLN A 72 3.15 -8.64 6.60
C GLN A 72 3.81 -8.33 7.96
N LEU A 73 5.15 -8.38 8.04
CA LEU A 73 5.88 -8.01 9.25
C LEU A 73 5.90 -6.49 9.46
N ALA A 74 6.08 -5.73 8.38
CA ALA A 74 6.05 -4.27 8.40
C ALA A 74 4.68 -3.73 8.81
N ALA A 75 3.58 -4.30 8.28
CA ALA A 75 2.22 -3.92 8.64
C ALA A 75 1.89 -4.16 10.12
N LYS A 76 2.57 -5.13 10.74
CA LYS A 76 2.48 -5.41 12.18
C LYS A 76 3.45 -4.58 13.03
N GLY A 77 4.18 -3.64 12.43
CA GLY A 77 5.13 -2.77 13.11
C GLY A 77 6.44 -3.44 13.55
N PHE A 78 6.75 -4.64 13.06
CA PHE A 78 7.98 -5.36 13.47
C PHE A 78 9.26 -4.82 12.82
N VAL A 79 9.16 -4.06 11.73
CA VAL A 79 10.30 -3.54 10.98
C VAL A 79 10.27 -2.01 10.99
N PRO A 80 11.02 -1.34 11.90
CA PRO A 80 11.01 0.11 11.98
C PRO A 80 11.58 0.73 10.70
N GLY A 81 10.88 1.74 10.17
CA GLY A 81 11.29 2.47 8.96
C GLY A 81 11.00 1.75 7.63
N THR A 82 10.31 0.61 7.64
CA THR A 82 9.84 -0.05 6.41
C THR A 82 8.33 0.05 6.32
N ASN A 83 7.83 0.67 5.25
CA ASN A 83 6.41 0.70 4.96
C ASN A 83 6.03 -0.59 4.21
N PRO A 84 4.97 -1.30 4.61
CA PRO A 84 4.46 -2.44 3.86
C PRO A 84 4.04 -2.02 2.44
N SER A 85 4.39 -2.84 1.45
CA SER A 85 3.90 -2.66 0.07
C SER A 85 3.04 -3.82 -0.39
N PHE A 86 2.15 -3.53 -1.34
CA PHE A 86 1.24 -4.50 -1.94
C PHE A 86 1.19 -4.34 -3.46
N GLU A 87 0.76 -5.41 -4.14
CA GLU A 87 0.61 -5.43 -5.60
C GLU A 87 -0.84 -5.61 -6.03
N GLU A 88 -1.64 -6.28 -5.19
CA GLU A 88 -3.05 -6.57 -5.46
C GLU A 88 -3.88 -6.16 -4.23
N TYR A 89 -5.05 -5.60 -4.47
CA TYR A 89 -6.02 -5.23 -3.44
C TYR A 89 -7.44 -5.50 -3.90
N ARG A 90 -8.37 -5.61 -2.96
CA ARG A 90 -9.81 -5.72 -3.23
C ARG A 90 -10.63 -5.07 -2.10
N PRO A 91 -11.75 -4.40 -2.42
CA PRO A 91 -12.65 -3.90 -1.39
C PRO A 91 -13.32 -5.07 -0.66
N VAL A 92 -13.50 -4.93 0.65
CA VAL A 92 -14.33 -5.83 1.46
C VAL A 92 -15.75 -5.28 1.42
N GLN A 93 -16.71 -6.10 0.98
CA GLN A 93 -18.13 -5.73 0.89
C GLN A 93 -18.82 -5.76 2.25
#